data_AF-A0A1S8T8N3-F1
#
_entry.id   AF-A0A1S8T8N3-F1
#
_cell.length_a   1.000
_cell.length_b   1.000
_cell.length_c   1.000
_cell.angle_alpha   90.00
_cell.angle_beta   90.00
_cell.angle_gamma   90.00
#
_symmetry.space_group_name_H-M   'P 1'
#
loop_
_entity.id
_entity.type
_entity.pdbx_description
1 polymer ?
#
loop_
_entity_poly.entity_id
_entity_poly.type
_entity_poly.pdbx_seq_one_letter_code
_entity_poly.pdbx_strand_id
1 'polypeptide(L)' 'MLNFYLISIGLFYLSLMIFCIRYFVNKNKITLKKNEEKWFGLIMAIVISFLPVINICIAVYWIYASVLMDYEKYINIMNK' A
#
# COMPACT_ATOMS: atom_id res chain seq x y z
N MET A 1 -6.31 -18.02 8.32
CA MET A 1 -5.36 -16.88 8.28
C MET A 1 -5.66 -15.90 7.16
N LEU A 2 -5.81 -16.34 5.91
CA LEU A 2 -6.03 -15.46 4.76
C LEU A 2 -7.21 -14.48 4.93
N ASN A 3 -8.36 -14.96 5.45
CA ASN A 3 -9.53 -14.11 5.68
C ASN A 3 -9.27 -13.00 6.70
N PHE A 4 -8.56 -13.28 7.79
CA PHE A 4 -8.17 -12.27 8.78
C PHE A 4 -7.21 -11.24 8.17
N TYR A 5 -6.30 -11.68 7.31
CA TYR A 5 -5.37 -10.79 6.60
C TYR A 5 -6.14 -9.85 5.66
N LEU A 6 -7.06 -10.38 4.85
CA LEU A 6 -7.92 -9.59 3.95
C LEU A 6 -8.81 -8.60 4.71
N ILE A 7 -9.42 -9.01 5.82
CA ILE A 7 -10.23 -8.14 6.67
C ILE A 7 -9.38 -7.02 7.27
N SER A 8 -8.16 -7.34 7.73
CA SER A 8 -7.22 -6.35 8.27
C SER A 8 -6.82 -5.32 7.22
N ILE A 9 -6.54 -5.78 5.99
CA ILE A 9 -6.26 -4.89 4.85
C ILE A 9 -7.46 -4.00 4.52
N GLY A 10 -8.67 -4.57 4.51
CA GLY A 10 -9.90 -3.82 4.26
C GLY A 10 -10.13 -2.74 5.32
N LEU A 11 -10.03 -3.08 6.61
CA LEU A 11 -10.15 -2.13 7.71
C LEU A 11 -9.07 -1.04 7.66
N PHE A 12 -7.85 -1.38 7.25
CA PHE A 12 -6.75 -0.44 7.09
C PHE A 12 -7.06 0.61 6.00
N TYR A 13 -7.51 0.19 4.81
CA TYR A 13 -7.90 1.14 3.76
C TYR A 13 -9.13 1.97 4.16
N LEU A 14 -10.07 1.38 4.90
CA LEU A 14 -11.26 2.09 5.37
C LEU A 14 -10.87 3.19 6.37
N SER A 15 -9.92 2.90 7.27
CA SER A 15 -9.32 3.88 8.19
C SER A 15 -8.61 5.02 7.43
N LEU A 16 -7.81 4.68 6.42
CA LEU A 16 -7.14 5.67 5.55
C LEU A 16 -8.11 6.54 4.78
N MET A 17 -9.18 5.95 4.25
CA MET A 17 -10.21 6.69 3.52
C MET A 17 -10.88 7.72 4.45
N ILE A 18 -11.24 7.32 5.67
CA ILE A 18 -11.78 8.23 6.69
C ILE A 18 -10.77 9.34 7.03
N PHE A 19 -9.50 8.99 7.18
CA PHE A 19 -8.42 9.95 7.45
C PHE A 19 -8.26 10.98 6.32
N CYS A 20 -8.23 10.52 5.06
CA CYS A 20 -8.18 11.37 3.88
C CYS A 20 -9.41 12.28 3.77
N ILE A 21 -10.63 11.77 4.01
CA ILE A 21 -11.85 12.60 4.03
C ILE A 21 -11.73 13.70 5.09
N ARG A 22 -11.30 13.34 6.31
CA ARG A 22 -11.13 14.29 7.41
C ARG A 22 -10.08 15.36 7.09
N TYR A 23 -9.00 14.95 6.43
CA TYR A 23 -7.98 15.85 5.91
C TYR A 23 -8.55 16.80 4.86
N PHE A 24 -9.26 16.29 3.85
CA PHE A 24 -9.85 17.09 2.77
C PHE A 24 -10.88 18.10 3.28
N VAL A 25 -11.76 17.68 4.21
CA VAL A 25 -12.79 18.55 4.81
C VAL A 25 -12.14 19.67 5.63
N ASN A 26 -11.06 19.37 6.36
CA ASN A 26 -10.38 20.34 7.21
C ASN A 26 -9.18 21.02 6.54
N LYS A 27 -8.92 20.78 5.26
CA LYS A 27 -7.69 21.26 4.57
C LYS A 27 -7.49 22.78 4.68
N ASN A 28 -8.58 23.55 4.75
CA ASN A 28 -8.56 25.01 4.87
C ASN A 28 -8.26 25.51 6.29
N LYS A 29 -8.53 24.69 7.32
CA LYS A 29 -8.25 24.98 8.74
C LYS A 29 -6.91 24.41 9.20
N ILE A 30 -6.42 23.37 8.52
CA ILE A 30 -5.14 22.78 8.87
C ILE A 30 -4.04 23.61 8.19
N THR A 31 -3.39 24.50 8.95
CA THR A 31 -2.16 25.20 8.55
C THR A 31 -0.97 24.24 8.52
N LEU A 32 -1.05 23.22 7.66
CA LEU A 32 -0.05 22.18 7.49
C LEU A 32 1.27 22.70 6.90
N LYS A 33 1.20 23.75 6.09
CA LYS A 33 2.37 24.34 5.42
C LYS A 33 3.35 25.03 6.37
N LYS A 34 2.96 25.28 7.64
CA LYS A 34 3.80 25.98 8.63
C LYS A 34 4.55 25.04 9.57
N ASN A 35 4.28 23.72 9.52
CA ASN A 35 4.86 22.75 10.44
C ASN A 35 5.34 21.52 9.64
N GLU A 36 6.59 21.60 9.17
CA GLU A 36 7.23 20.63 8.27
C GLU A 36 7.23 19.21 8.83
N GLU A 37 7.42 19.05 10.15
CA GLU A 37 7.39 17.75 10.82
C GLU A 37 6.04 17.04 10.70
N LYS A 38 4.93 17.79 10.82
CA LYS A 38 3.58 17.23 10.65
C LYS A 38 3.29 16.84 9.21
N TRP A 39 3.88 17.54 8.25
CA TRP A 39 3.77 17.22 6.83
C TRP A 39 4.54 15.94 6.49
N PHE A 40 5.75 15.81 7.03
CA PHE A 40 6.59 14.63 6.87
C PHE A 40 5.91 13.38 7.43
N GLY A 41 5.35 13.44 8.64
CA GLY A 41 4.61 12.32 9.23
C GLY A 41 3.40 11.88 8.39
N LEU A 42 2.75 12.82 7.70
CA LEU A 42 1.61 12.55 6.82
C LEU A 42 2.03 11.85 5.53
N ILE A 43 3.10 12.33 4.88
CA ILE A 43 3.70 11.63 3.72
C ILE A 43 4.12 10.22 4.14
N MET A 44 4.78 10.08 5.29
CA MET A 44 5.29 8.80 5.75
C MET A 44 4.16 7.81 6.05
N ALA A 45 3.05 8.27 6.65
CA ALA A 45 1.85 7.47 6.83
C ALA A 45 1.25 7.01 5.48
N ILE A 46 1.25 7.88 4.47
CA ILE A 46 0.81 7.52 3.11
C ILE A 46 1.75 6.47 2.50
N VAL A 47 3.07 6.64 2.60
CA VAL A 47 4.04 5.66 2.06
C VAL A 47 3.87 4.30 2.74
N ILE A 48 3.77 4.28 4.08
CA ILE A 48 3.55 3.05 4.85
C ILE A 48 2.22 2.41 4.46
N SER A 49 1.21 3.21 4.10
CA SER A 49 -0.07 2.67 3.66
C SER A 49 -0.05 1.92 2.34
N PHE A 50 0.96 2.15 1.50
CA PHE A 50 1.11 1.41 0.25
C PHE A 50 1.85 0.07 0.42
N LEU A 51 2.54 -0.15 1.55
CA LEU A 51 3.26 -1.41 1.82
C LEU A 51 2.37 -2.66 1.65
N PRO A 52 1.14 -2.71 2.20
CA PRO A 52 0.24 -3.86 2.00
C PRO A 52 -0.15 -4.05 0.53
N VAL A 53 -0.40 -2.98 -0.25
CA VAL A 53 -0.68 -3.10 -1.69
C VAL A 53 0.50 -3.76 -2.40
N ILE A 54 1.71 -3.22 -2.16
CA ILE A 54 2.94 -3.68 -2.81
C ILE A 54 3.16 -5.16 -2.48
N ASN A 55 2.96 -5.55 -1.22
CA ASN A 55 3.15 -6.92 -0.79
C ASN A 55 2.16 -7.90 -1.45
N ILE A 56 0.89 -7.49 -1.62
CA ILE A 56 -0.12 -8.29 -2.35
C ILE A 56 0.26 -8.39 -3.83
N CYS A 57 0.66 -7.29 -4.47
CA CYS A 57 1.08 -7.29 -5.87
C CYS A 57 2.28 -8.21 -6.11
N ILE A 58 3.28 -8.14 -5.24
CA ILE A 58 4.46 -9.03 -5.29
C ILE A 58 4.02 -10.48 -5.11
N ALA A 59 3.17 -10.79 -4.12
CA ALA A 59 2.69 -12.15 -3.90
C ALA A 59 1.94 -12.71 -5.12
N VAL A 60 1.06 -11.90 -5.73
CA VAL A 60 0.33 -12.29 -6.96
C VAL A 60 1.30 -12.50 -8.12
N TYR A 61 2.28 -11.60 -8.30
CA TYR A 61 3.30 -11.74 -9.33
C TYR A 61 4.11 -13.03 -9.15
N TRP A 62 4.51 -13.37 -7.93
CA TRP A 62 5.23 -14.61 -7.62
C TRP A 62 4.39 -15.85 -7.90
N ILE A 63 3.11 -15.84 -7.55
CA ILE A 63 2.19 -16.94 -7.86
C ILE A 63 2.06 -17.10 -9.37
N TYR A 64 1.89 -16.00 -10.11
CA TYR A 64 1.85 -16.01 -11.57
C TYR A 64 3.15 -16.56 -12.17
N ALA A 65 4.30 -16.06 -11.71
CA ALA A 65 5.62 -16.51 -12.15
C ALA A 65 5.82 -18.00 -11.89
N SER A 66 5.35 -18.52 -10.75
CA SER A 66 5.55 -19.92 -10.37
C SER A 66 4.58 -20.89 -11.05
N VAL A 67 3.36 -20.46 -11.39
CA VAL A 67 2.28 -21.38 -11.82
C VAL A 67 1.92 -21.21 -13.29
N LEU A 68 1.94 -19.97 -13.80
CA LEU A 68 1.37 -19.62 -15.10
C LEU A 68 2.44 -19.19 -16.12
N MET A 69 3.66 -18.91 -15.67
CA MET A 69 4.72 -18.46 -16.55
C MET A 69 5.40 -19.62 -17.25
N ASP A 70 5.60 -19.49 -18.57
CA ASP A 70 6.36 -20.46 -19.35
C ASP A 70 7.73 -20.72 -18.74
N TYR A 71 8.10 -22.00 -18.69
CA TYR A 71 9.32 -22.48 -18.04
C TYR A 71 10.58 -21.76 -18.53
N GLU A 72 10.72 -21.54 -19.84
CA GLU A 72 11.86 -20.82 -20.42
C GLU A 72 11.93 -19.35 -19.95
N LYS A 73 10.77 -18.70 -19.84
CA LYS A 73 10.65 -17.31 -19.35
C LYS A 73 10.95 -17.22 -17.87
N TYR A 74 10.50 -18.19 -17.08
CA TYR A 74 10.79 -18.30 -15.66
C TYR A 74 12.30 -18.46 -15.40
N ILE A 75 12.97 -19.39 -16.11
CA ILE A 75 14.42 -19.62 -16.01
C ILE A 75 15.21 -18.36 -16.39
N ASN A 76 14.80 -17.64 -17.43
CA ASN A 76 15.48 -16.42 -17.87
C ASN A 76 15.35 -15.25 -16.87
N ILE A 77 14.27 -15.19 -16.09
CA ILE A 77 14.12 -14.20 -15.01
C ILE A 77 14.98 -14.58 -13.80
N MET A 78 15.07 -15.86 -13.44
CA MET A 78 15.87 -16.30 -12.30
C MET A 78 17.38 -16.27 -12.55
N ASN A 79 17.82 -16.37 -13.81
CA ASN A 79 19.24 -16.31 -14.19
C ASN A 79 19.74 -14.89 -14.48
N LYS A 80 18.92 -13.86 -14.24
CA LYS A 80 19.30 -12.44 -14.33
C LYS A 80 19.50 -11.83 -12.96
#